data_AF-A0A2H3D0R3-F1
#
_entry.id   AF-A0A2H3D0R3-F1
#
_cell.length_a   1.000
_cell.length_b   1.000
_cell.length_c   1.000
_cell.angle_alpha   90.00
_cell.angle_beta   90.00
_cell.angle_gamma   90.00
#
_symmetry.space_group_name_H-M   'P 1'
#
loop_
_entity.id
_entity.type
_entity.pdbx_description
1 polymer ?
#
loop_
_entity_poly.entity_id
_entity_poly.type
_entity_poly.pdbx_seq_one_letter_code
_entity_poly.pdbx_strand_id
1 'polypeptide(L)'
;IATDIATIRFVSTHITIPVPRVYFRFRWLSWRYIAMDRIPGVVLDDVWRDMPLDGKIAIAAQLKDCFDQLRAIPLQNRLPSARSQAGRFFAVAYT
;
A
#
# COMPACT_ATOMS: atom_id res chain seq x y z
N ILE A 1 9.25 -0.78 9.66
CA ILE A 1 8.15 0.10 10.14
C ILE A 1 8.45 1.58 9.99
N ALA A 2 9.48 2.14 10.64
CA ALA A 2 9.78 3.55 10.44
C ALA A 2 10.02 3.84 8.94
N THR A 3 10.77 2.95 8.28
CA THR A 3 10.95 2.93 6.82
C THR A 3 9.63 2.69 6.08
N ASP A 4 8.88 1.64 6.41
CA ASP A 4 7.63 1.27 5.71
C ASP A 4 6.58 2.41 5.75
N ILE A 5 6.42 3.09 6.87
CA ILE A 5 5.50 4.23 7.01
C ILE A 5 6.02 5.44 6.24
N ALA A 6 7.32 5.70 6.27
CA ALA A 6 7.93 6.77 5.49
C ALA A 6 7.74 6.51 3.99
N THR A 7 7.87 5.25 3.54
CA THR A 7 7.59 4.83 2.17
C THR A 7 6.13 5.06 1.80
N ILE A 8 5.17 4.61 2.61
CA ILE A 8 3.74 4.82 2.34
C ILE A 8 3.40 6.31 2.26
N ARG A 9 3.91 7.12 3.18
CA ARG A 9 3.70 8.58 3.17
C ARG A 9 4.33 9.24 1.94
N PHE A 10 5.55 8.87 1.60
CA PHE A 10 6.23 9.40 0.42
C PHE A 10 5.49 9.03 -0.87
N VAL A 11 5.07 7.78 -1.02
CA VAL A 11 4.29 7.34 -2.19
C VAL A 11 2.96 8.09 -2.26
N SER A 12 2.27 8.29 -1.13
CA SER A 12 0.98 8.99 -1.08
C SER A 12 1.03 10.45 -1.59
N THR A 13 2.20 11.09 -1.63
CA THR A 13 2.34 12.45 -2.17
C THR A 13 2.68 12.48 -3.65
N HIS A 14 2.98 11.34 -4.29
CA HIS A 14 3.46 11.26 -5.67
C HIS A 14 2.53 10.50 -6.62
N ILE A 15 1.50 9.81 -6.11
CA ILE A 15 0.56 9.06 -6.93
C ILE A 15 -0.88 9.51 -6.71
N THR A 16 -1.70 9.41 -7.76
CA THR A 16 -3.10 9.85 -7.77
C THR A 16 -4.04 8.79 -7.20
N ILE A 17 -3.61 7.52 -7.18
CA ILE A 17 -4.41 6.40 -6.68
C ILE A 17 -4.45 6.43 -5.16
N PRO A 18 -5.61 6.11 -4.53
CA PRO A 18 -5.77 6.18 -3.08
C PRO A 18 -4.80 5.24 -2.36
N VAL A 19 -3.78 5.82 -1.75
CA VAL A 19 -2.91 5.18 -0.76
C VAL A 19 -3.48 5.47 0.63
N PRO A 20 -3.58 4.47 1.52
CA PRO A 20 -4.19 4.68 2.82
C PRO A 20 -3.31 5.59 3.68
N ARG A 21 -3.92 6.62 4.29
CA ARG A 21 -3.17 7.53 5.17
C ARG A 21 -2.80 6.81 6.46
N VAL A 22 -1.52 6.89 6.84
CA VAL A 22 -1.04 6.32 8.11
C VAL A 22 -1.22 7.32 9.24
N TYR A 23 -2.06 6.96 10.22
CA TYR A 23 -2.32 7.75 11.42
C TYR A 23 -1.19 7.60 12.44
N PHE A 24 -0.97 6.38 12.94
CA PHE A 24 0.05 6.09 13.94
C PHE A 24 0.49 4.63 13.91
N ARG A 25 1.60 4.34 14.59
CA ARG A 25 2.10 2.98 14.82
C ARG A 25 2.20 2.72 16.30
N PHE A 26 1.94 1.48 16.69
CA PHE A 26 2.10 1.05 18.07
C PHE A 26 2.58 -0.39 18.15
N ARG A 27 3.17 -0.75 19.29
CA ARG A 27 3.55 -2.13 19.59
C ARG A 27 2.58 -2.65 20.64
N TRP A 28 2.03 -3.83 20.42
CA TRP A 28 1.21 -4.51 21.41
C TRP A 28 1.63 -5.98 21.44
N LEU A 29 2.00 -6.46 22.63
CA LEU A 29 2.71 -7.73 22.83
C LEU A 29 3.98 -7.80 21.95
N SER A 30 4.16 -8.90 21.23
CA SER A 30 5.25 -9.14 20.27
C SER A 30 4.95 -8.61 18.86
N TRP A 31 3.81 -7.94 18.68
CA TRP A 31 3.31 -7.51 17.38
C TRP A 31 3.45 -6.00 17.20
N ARG A 32 3.62 -5.62 15.94
CA ARG A 32 3.75 -4.21 15.55
C ARG A 32 2.62 -3.88 14.59
N TYR A 33 1.89 -2.82 14.91
CA TYR A 33 0.67 -2.42 14.25
C TYR A 33 0.83 -1.05 13.60
N ILE A 34 0.16 -0.87 12.47
CA ILE A 34 0.02 0.41 11.78
C ILE A 34 -1.48 0.67 11.65
N ALA A 35 -1.93 1.78 12.23
CA ALA A 35 -3.27 2.31 12.08
C ALA A 35 -3.33 3.17 10.82
N MET A 36 -4.20 2.83 9.88
CA MET A 36 -4.34 3.52 8.59
C MET A 36 -5.79 3.53 8.10
N ASP A 37 -6.07 4.34 7.08
CA ASP A 37 -7.37 4.38 6.41
C ASP A 37 -7.81 2.99 5.93
N ARG A 38 -9.12 2.73 6.07
CA ARG A 38 -9.75 1.63 5.37
C ARG A 38 -10.06 2.05 3.94
N ILE A 39 -9.48 1.36 2.96
CA ILE A 39 -9.88 1.52 1.57
C ILE A 39 -11.19 0.74 1.37
N PRO A 40 -12.30 1.40 1.00
CA PRO A 40 -13.55 0.70 0.74
C PRO A 40 -13.41 -0.12 -0.55
N GLY A 41 -14.03 -1.31 -0.55
CA GLY A 41 -14.02 -2.19 -1.72
C GLY A 41 -14.11 -3.65 -1.35
N VAL A 42 -14.01 -4.49 -2.37
CA VAL A 42 -13.91 -5.94 -2.26
C VAL A 42 -12.50 -6.38 -2.63
N VAL A 43 -12.05 -7.48 -2.06
CA VAL A 43 -10.76 -8.06 -2.45
C VAL A 43 -10.90 -8.52 -3.90
N LEU A 44 -9.95 -8.10 -4.76
CA LEU A 44 -10.05 -8.38 -6.19
C LEU A 44 -10.10 -9.89 -6.47
N ASP A 45 -9.33 -10.69 -5.73
CA ASP A 45 -9.28 -12.15 -5.88
C ASP A 45 -10.65 -12.81 -5.68
N ASP A 46 -11.44 -12.32 -4.71
CA ASP A 46 -12.78 -12.82 -4.40
C ASP A 46 -13.76 -12.68 -5.58
N VAL A 47 -13.55 -11.67 -6.43
CA VAL A 47 -14.47 -11.33 -7.54
C VAL A 47 -13.86 -11.53 -8.92
N TRP A 48 -12.56 -11.77 -9.02
CA TRP A 48 -11.84 -11.79 -10.29
C TRP A 48 -12.35 -12.88 -11.22
N ARG A 49 -12.61 -14.08 -10.70
CA ARG A 49 -13.05 -15.23 -11.51
C ARG A 49 -14.35 -14.91 -12.24
N ASP A 50 -15.32 -14.35 -11.53
CA ASP A 50 -16.69 -14.10 -12.01
C ASP A 50 -16.84 -12.75 -12.71
N MET A 51 -15.82 -11.90 -12.68
CA MET A 51 -15.82 -10.60 -13.34
C MET A 51 -15.89 -10.75 -14.88
N PRO A 52 -16.77 -9.99 -15.56
CA PRO A 52 -16.81 -9.91 -17.02
C PRO A 52 -15.48 -9.46 -17.62
N LEU A 53 -15.22 -9.84 -18.88
CA LEU A 53 -13.96 -9.53 -19.57
C LEU A 53 -13.69 -8.01 -19.61
N ASP A 54 -14.70 -7.20 -19.90
CA ASP A 54 -14.55 -5.74 -19.95
C ASP A 54 -14.12 -5.16 -18.59
N GLY A 55 -14.64 -5.72 -17.50
CA GLY A 55 -14.23 -5.36 -16.14
C GLY A 55 -12.76 -5.72 -15.87
N LYS A 56 -12.34 -6.92 -16.30
CA LYS A 56 -10.94 -7.36 -16.17
C LYS A 56 -9.99 -6.45 -16.96
N ILE A 57 -10.38 -6.04 -18.16
CA ILE A 57 -9.61 -5.11 -19.00
C ILE A 57 -9.50 -3.75 -18.31
N ALA A 58 -10.61 -3.21 -17.78
CA ALA A 58 -10.62 -1.94 -17.08
C ALA A 58 -9.72 -1.95 -15.83
N ILE A 59 -9.79 -3.01 -15.01
CA ILE A 59 -8.92 -3.18 -13.85
C ILE A 59 -7.46 -3.33 -14.26
N ALA A 60 -7.16 -4.10 -15.31
CA ALA A 60 -5.79 -4.25 -15.81
C ALA A 60 -5.20 -2.91 -16.28
N ALA A 61 -6.00 -2.08 -16.96
CA ALA A 61 -5.61 -0.73 -17.34
C ALA A 61 -5.34 0.16 -16.11
N GLN A 62 -6.24 0.15 -15.12
CA GLN A 62 -6.06 0.90 -13.88
C GLN A 62 -4.78 0.49 -13.12
N LEU A 63 -4.52 -0.83 -13.04
CA LEU A 63 -3.31 -1.35 -12.40
C LEU A 63 -2.05 -0.94 -13.16
N LYS A 64 -2.09 -0.97 -14.49
CA LYS A 64 -0.98 -0.47 -15.32
C LYS A 64 -0.66 0.99 -14.97
N ASP A 65 -1.68 1.86 -14.98
CA ASP A 65 -1.50 3.28 -14.67
C ASP A 65 -0.92 3.49 -13.25
N CYS A 66 -1.35 2.66 -12.28
CA CYS A 66 -0.79 2.64 -10.93
C CYS A 66 0.72 2.34 -10.93
N PHE A 67 1.11 1.27 -11.59
CA PHE A 67 2.51 0.87 -11.64
C PHE A 67 3.35 1.87 -12.42
N ASP A 68 2.81 2.48 -13.46
CA ASP A 68 3.52 3.49 -14.24
C ASP A 68 3.75 4.76 -13.40
N GLN A 69 2.77 5.20 -12.62
CA GLN A 69 2.94 6.28 -11.63
C GLN A 69 4.00 5.92 -10.57
N LEU A 70 3.95 4.71 -10.01
CA LEU A 70 4.92 4.26 -9.01
C LEU A 70 6.35 4.21 -9.57
N ARG A 71 6.52 3.75 -10.82
CA ARG A 71 7.84 3.67 -11.48
C ARG A 71 8.37 5.03 -11.91
N ALA A 72 7.48 6.00 -12.15
CA ALA A 72 7.87 7.36 -12.46
C ALA A 72 8.40 8.15 -11.26
N ILE A 73 8.20 7.65 -10.03
CA ILE A 73 8.73 8.29 -8.83
C ILE A 73 10.27 8.27 -8.89
N PRO A 74 10.94 9.43 -8.86
CA PRO A 74 12.39 9.48 -8.94
C PRO A 74 13.01 8.76 -7.74
N LEU A 75 14.04 7.96 -8.01
CA LEU A 75 14.76 7.24 -6.98
C LEU A 75 15.46 8.26 -6.07
N GLN A 76 14.91 8.51 -4.88
CA GLN A 76 15.58 9.33 -3.89
C GLN A 76 16.82 8.57 -3.39
N ASN A 77 17.98 8.97 -3.90
CA ASN A 77 19.28 8.50 -3.42
C ASN A 77 19.54 9.05 -2.00
N ARG A 78 18.91 8.44 -0.99
CA ARG A 78 19.30 8.36 0.43
C ARG A 78 18.09 7.91 1.28
N LEU A 79 17.83 6.61 1.28
CA LEU A 79 17.38 5.96 2.51
C LEU A 79 18.60 5.25 3.09
N PRO A 80 19.05 5.57 4.33
CA PRO A 80 20.13 4.83 4.96
C PRO A 80 19.75 3.35 5.00
N SER A 81 20.69 2.50 4.59
CA SER A 81 20.57 1.06 4.36
C SER A 81 19.52 0.39 5.24
N ALA A 82 18.44 -0.06 4.59
CA ALA A 82 17.38 -0.83 5.22
C ALA A 82 17.96 -2.17 5.71
N ARG A 83 18.31 -2.25 6.99
CA ARG A 83 18.45 -3.55 7.67
C ARG A 83 17.06 -4.19 7.71
N SER A 84 16.89 -5.24 6.91
CA SER A 84 15.74 -6.15 7.00
C SER A 84 15.65 -6.69 8.43
N GLN A 85 14.73 -6.14 9.23
CA GLN A 85 14.27 -6.81 10.44
C GLN A 85 12.98 -7.56 10.08
N ALA A 86 13.15 -8.82 9.69
CA ALA A 86 12.09 -9.79 9.57
C ALA A 86 11.31 -9.87 10.89
N GLY A 87 10.16 -9.22 10.95
CA GLY A 87 9.21 -9.40 12.03
C GLY A 87 7.82 -9.33 11.43
N ARG A 88 6.95 -10.28 11.78
CA ARG A 88 5.61 -10.38 11.22
C ARG A 88 4.81 -9.09 11.49
N PHE A 89 4.13 -8.59 10.47
CA PHE A 89 3.39 -7.31 10.49
C PHE A 89 1.91 -7.56 10.28
N PHE A 90 1.07 -6.79 10.99
CA PHE A 90 -0.37 -6.77 10.80
C PHE A 90 -0.84 -5.32 10.64
N ALA A 91 -1.50 -5.03 9.52
CA ALA A 91 -2.19 -3.75 9.32
C ALA A 91 -3.57 -3.85 10.00
N VAL A 92 -3.92 -2.83 10.80
CA VAL A 92 -5.22 -2.75 11.45
C VAL A 92 -5.92 -1.51 10.92
N ALA A 93 -7.01 -1.74 10.19
CA ALA A 93 -7.88 -0.68 9.69
C ALA A 93 -8.93 -0.34 10.76
N TYR A 94 -9.24 0.95 10.89
CA TYR A 94 -10.31 1.45 11.76
C TYR A 94 -11.50 1.91 10.90
N THR A 95 -12.71 1.78 11.45
CA THR A 95 -13.99 1.99 10.77
C THR A 95 -14.27 3.46 10.45
#